data_AF-A0A820VS51-F1
#
_entry.id   AF-A0A820VS51-F1
#
_cell.length_a   1.000
_cell.length_b   1.000
_cell.length_c   1.000
_cell.angle_alpha   90.00
_cell.angle_beta   90.00
_cell.angle_gamma   90.00
#
_symmetry.space_group_name_H-M   'P 1'
#
loop_
_entity.id
_entity.type
_entity.pdbx_description
1 polymer ?
#
loop_
_entity_poly.entity_id
_entity_poly.type
_entity_poly.pdbx_seq_one_letter_code
_entity_poly.pdbx_strand_id
1 'polypeptide(L)'
;MSILFFQTEKDKPVLIENGFDYTQERTHGNKVYWRCTQCNKQKCKARLHTINNTICHRVGDHNHAPNPSISGIRQYRSEIRDLSKTTMTTHSIVATSIATASTTVLSQLSPINALKRTICRRRAANLNFPANLRSISEIHINGSFALTKKKKDNFNNTTQEIKIWTGF
;
A
#
# COMPACT_ATOMS: atom_id res chain seq x y z
N MET A 1 11.92 26.13 7.19
CA MET A 1 12.23 24.76 6.73
C MET A 1 11.16 23.82 7.23
N SER A 2 10.41 23.18 6.34
CA SER A 2 9.34 22.23 6.68
C SER A 2 9.87 20.80 6.69
N ILE A 3 9.53 20.04 7.72
CA ILE A 3 9.74 18.59 7.79
C ILE A 3 8.39 17.89 7.70
N LEU A 4 8.38 16.71 7.09
CA LEU A 4 7.18 15.88 7.00
C LEU A 4 7.47 14.48 7.53
N PHE A 5 6.51 13.91 8.25
CA PHE A 5 6.57 12.57 8.78
C PHE A 5 5.58 11.68 8.06
N PHE A 6 6.04 10.50 7.66
CA PHE A 6 5.25 9.46 7.00
C PHE A 6 5.53 8.11 7.62
N GLN A 7 4.74 7.10 7.26
CA GLN A 7 5.00 5.71 7.60
C GLN A 7 5.19 4.87 6.33
N THR A 8 6.16 3.96 6.35
CA THR A 8 6.33 2.93 5.32
C THR A 8 5.21 1.89 5.39
N GLU A 9 5.12 1.00 4.40
CA GLU A 9 4.11 -0.07 4.36
C GLU A 9 4.18 -1.05 5.53
N LYS A 10 5.33 -1.11 6.21
CA LYS A 10 5.57 -1.95 7.40
C LYS A 10 5.59 -1.09 8.68
N ASP A 11 4.86 0.01 8.67
CA ASP A 11 4.69 0.99 9.75
C ASP A 11 5.98 1.58 10.34
N LYS A 12 7.10 1.47 9.60
CA LYS A 12 8.36 2.13 9.97
C LYS A 12 8.26 3.62 9.65
N PRO A 13 8.65 4.53 10.56
CA PRO A 13 8.55 5.95 10.31
C PRO A 13 9.61 6.42 9.29
N VAL A 14 9.21 7.43 8.52
CA VAL A 14 10.00 8.11 7.50
C VAL A 14 9.92 9.60 7.74
N LEU A 15 11.06 10.27 7.67
CA LEU A 15 11.16 11.72 7.72
C LEU A 15 11.57 12.23 6.34
N ILE A 16 10.95 13.32 5.89
CA ILE A 16 11.33 14.02 4.66
C ILE A 16 11.81 15.42 4.99
N GLU A 17 12.97 15.77 4.44
CA GLU A 17 13.54 17.11 4.54
C GLU A 17 14.28 17.44 3.24
N ASN A 18 14.05 18.65 2.69
CA ASN A 18 14.77 19.19 1.52
C ASN A 18 14.88 18.22 0.31
N GLY A 19 13.82 17.43 0.04
CA GLY A 19 13.81 16.47 -1.07
C GLY A 19 14.56 15.17 -0.80
N PHE A 20 15.00 14.93 0.43
CA PHE A 20 15.58 13.68 0.89
C PHE A 20 14.64 12.97 1.86
N ASP A 21 14.55 11.65 1.75
CA ASP A 21 13.84 10.83 2.71
C ASP A 21 14.82 10.00 3.57
N TYR A 22 14.44 9.87 4.84
CA TYR A 22 15.21 9.17 5.85
C TYR A 22 14.32 8.14 6.55
N THR A 23 14.86 6.96 6.80
CA THR A 23 14.27 5.94 7.66
C THR A 23 14.86 6.02 9.06
N GLN A 24 14.06 5.77 10.08
CA GLN A 24 14.57 5.67 11.45
C GLN A 24 15.65 4.58 11.56
N GLU A 25 16.78 4.95 12.15
CA GLU A 25 17.89 4.05 12.44
C GLU A 25 17.83 3.56 13.89
N ARG A 26 17.66 4.48 14.85
CA ARG A 26 17.51 4.18 16.28
C ARG A 26 16.87 5.36 17.02
N THR A 27 16.39 5.11 18.24
CA THR A 27 15.87 6.12 19.16
C THR A 27 16.54 5.99 20.52
N HIS A 28 16.79 7.12 21.16
CA HIS A 28 17.29 7.20 22.53
C HIS A 28 16.56 8.33 23.27
N GLY A 29 15.68 7.97 24.21
CA GLY A 29 14.75 8.91 24.83
C GLY A 29 13.93 9.65 23.77
N ASN A 30 13.96 10.99 23.82
CA ASN A 30 13.24 11.84 22.86
C ASN A 30 14.05 12.13 21.57
N LYS A 31 15.27 11.60 21.46
CA LYS A 31 16.15 11.79 20.31
C LYS A 31 16.02 10.64 19.33
N VAL A 32 15.71 10.94 18.08
CA VAL A 32 15.61 9.96 17.00
C VAL A 32 16.73 10.20 16.00
N TYR A 33 17.41 9.12 15.62
CA TYR A 33 18.46 9.09 14.63
C TYR A 33 17.90 8.53 13.32
N TRP A 34 18.10 9.27 12.24
CA TRP A 34 17.54 8.98 10.93
C TRP A 34 18.66 8.77 9.91
N ARG A 35 18.42 7.79 9.04
CA ARG A 35 19.33 7.32 8.01
C ARG A 35 18.74 7.58 6.63
N CYS A 36 19.50 8.19 5.73
CA CYS A 36 19.06 8.37 4.35
C CYS A 36 18.68 7.02 3.72
N THR A 37 17.55 6.95 3.02
CA THR A 37 17.07 5.71 2.40
C THR A 37 18.01 5.16 1.33
N GLN A 38 18.82 6.02 0.71
CA GLN A 38 19.78 5.65 -0.33
C GLN A 38 21.09 5.08 0.24
N CYS A 39 21.20 4.88 1.56
CA CYS A 39 22.41 4.32 2.18
C CYS A 39 22.82 2.96 1.60
N ASN A 40 21.85 2.12 1.21
CA ASN A 40 22.15 0.79 0.68
C ASN A 40 22.44 0.83 -0.82
N LYS A 41 21.68 1.64 -1.57
CA LYS A 41 21.74 1.71 -3.03
C LYS A 41 22.89 2.59 -3.53
N GLN A 42 23.06 3.77 -2.94
CA GLN A 42 24.06 4.78 -3.34
C GLN A 42 25.19 4.93 -2.32
N LYS A 43 25.24 4.09 -1.28
CA LYS A 43 26.24 4.20 -0.18
C LYS A 43 26.23 5.57 0.51
N CYS A 44 25.08 6.25 0.49
CA CYS A 44 24.89 7.54 1.12
C CYS A 44 25.10 7.47 2.64
N LYS A 45 25.95 8.35 3.17
CA LYS A 45 26.32 8.40 4.59
C LYS A 45 25.53 9.45 5.39
N ALA A 46 24.70 10.26 4.72
CA ALA A 46 23.92 11.30 5.37
C ALA A 46 23.03 10.74 6.50
N ARG A 47 23.02 11.45 7.63
CA ARG A 47 22.15 11.22 8.79
C ARG A 47 21.50 12.52 9.22
N LEU A 48 20.35 12.37 9.87
CA LEU A 48 19.60 13.47 10.47
C LEU A 48 19.21 13.07 11.89
N HIS A 49 19.26 14.00 12.83
CA HIS A 49 18.79 13.78 14.20
C HIS A 49 17.63 14.72 14.50
N THR A 50 16.62 14.20 15.18
CA THR A 50 15.51 15.01 15.69
C THR A 50 15.36 14.83 17.19
N ILE A 51 14.93 15.88 17.90
CA ILE A 51 14.48 15.84 19.29
C ILE A 51 13.08 16.44 19.33
N ASN A 52 12.12 15.76 19.96
CA ASN A 52 10.71 16.20 20.00
C ASN A 52 10.20 16.59 18.60
N ASN A 53 10.44 15.72 17.63
CA ASN A 53 10.10 15.91 16.21
C ASN A 53 10.71 17.14 15.53
N THR A 54 11.69 17.83 16.14
CA THR A 54 12.38 18.98 15.53
C THR A 54 13.79 18.59 15.14
N ILE A 55 14.27 19.03 13.98
CA ILE A 55 15.66 18.77 13.55
C ILE A 55 16.62 19.45 14.53
N CYS A 56 17.53 18.67 15.11
CA CYS A 56 18.59 19.20 15.96
C CYS A 56 19.98 19.08 15.33
N HIS A 57 20.19 18.15 14.39
CA HIS A 57 21.51 17.96 13.77
C HIS A 57 21.45 17.27 12.40
N ARG A 58 22.32 17.67 11.47
CA ARG A 58 22.57 17.03 10.16
C ARG A 58 24.00 16.51 10.16
N VAL A 59 24.22 15.27 9.73
CA VAL A 59 25.56 14.63 9.71
C VAL A 59 25.86 14.14 8.30
N GLY A 60 26.99 14.58 7.75
CA GLY A 60 27.49 14.15 6.45
C GLY A 60 26.64 14.65 5.28
N ASP A 61 27.24 14.62 4.10
CA ASP A 61 26.61 15.09 2.88
C ASP A 61 25.91 13.98 2.12
N HIS A 62 24.89 14.37 1.37
CA HIS A 62 24.27 13.50 0.37
C HIS A 62 25.17 13.37 -0.84
N ASN A 63 25.33 12.15 -1.34
CA ASN A 63 26.05 11.84 -2.56
C ASN A 63 25.11 11.55 -3.76
N HIS A 64 23.87 12.01 -3.66
CA HIS A 64 22.85 11.85 -4.69
C HIS A 64 21.96 13.08 -4.71
N ALA A 65 21.32 13.34 -5.86
CA ALA A 65 20.41 14.46 -6.01
C ALA A 65 19.16 14.32 -5.10
N PRO A 66 18.57 15.45 -4.66
CA PRO A 66 17.27 15.45 -4.00
C PRO A 66 16.16 15.09 -5.00
N ASN A 67 15.10 14.48 -4.50
CA ASN A 67 13.86 14.26 -5.26
C ASN A 67 12.77 15.20 -4.73
N PRO A 68 12.42 16.29 -5.44
CA PRO A 68 11.42 17.25 -4.97
C PRO A 68 10.02 16.64 -4.85
N SER A 69 9.72 15.58 -5.61
CA SER A 69 8.42 14.89 -5.58
C SER A 69 8.30 13.89 -4.44
N ILE A 70 9.33 13.68 -3.62
CA ILE A 70 9.34 12.58 -2.64
C ILE A 70 8.22 12.69 -1.60
N SER A 71 7.85 13.90 -1.17
CA SER A 71 6.72 14.13 -0.26
C SER A 71 5.40 13.73 -0.91
N GLY A 72 5.15 14.18 -2.14
CA GLY A 72 3.96 13.82 -2.91
C GLY A 72 3.86 12.31 -3.17
N ILE A 73 4.98 11.64 -3.47
CA ILE A 73 5.01 10.18 -3.67
C ILE A 73 4.68 9.45 -2.37
N ARG A 74 5.19 9.92 -1.23
CA ARG A 74 4.94 9.32 0.09
C ARG A 74 3.50 9.54 0.53
N GLN A 75 2.97 10.73 0.31
CA GLN A 75 1.57 11.07 0.53
C GLN A 75 0.65 10.18 -0.32
N TYR A 76 0.88 10.10 -1.62
CA TYR A 76 0.13 9.24 -2.53
C TYR A 76 0.08 7.78 -2.07
N ARG A 77 1.23 7.23 -1.62
CA ARG A 77 1.31 5.86 -1.09
C ARG A 77 0.55 5.68 0.22
N SER A 78 0.49 6.72 1.06
CA SER A 78 -0.31 6.73 2.29
C SER A 78 -1.80 6.70 1.95
N GLU A 79 -2.24 7.59 1.05
CA GLU A 79 -3.64 7.67 0.62
C GLU A 79 -4.12 6.35 0.00
N ILE A 80 -3.35 5.75 -0.90
CA ILE A 80 -3.67 4.42 -1.45
C ILE A 80 -3.78 3.35 -0.35
N ARG A 81 -2.97 3.45 0.70
CA ARG A 81 -3.07 2.53 1.85
C ARG A 81 -4.38 2.73 2.59
N ASP A 82 -4.73 3.95 2.88
CA ASP A 82 -5.93 4.25 3.65
C ASP A 82 -7.19 3.90 2.83
N LEU A 83 -7.21 4.26 1.55
CA LEU A 83 -8.26 3.87 0.61
C LEU A 83 -8.36 2.34 0.44
N SER A 84 -7.25 1.59 0.47
CA SER A 84 -7.31 0.13 0.32
C SER A 84 -8.08 -0.56 1.46
N LYS A 85 -8.23 0.10 2.61
CA LYS A 85 -9.00 -0.38 3.77
C LYS A 85 -10.51 -0.08 3.65
N THR A 86 -10.93 0.76 2.71
CA THR A 86 -12.35 1.10 2.50
C THR A 86 -13.08 0.03 1.68
N THR A 87 -14.40 0.14 1.60
CA THR A 87 -15.28 -0.74 0.81
C THR A 87 -15.35 -0.39 -0.68
N MET A 88 -14.66 0.67 -1.13
CA MET A 88 -14.69 1.11 -2.53
C MET A 88 -14.17 0.05 -3.50
N THR A 89 -14.55 0.10 -4.78
CA THR A 89 -13.96 -0.83 -5.77
C THR A 89 -12.49 -0.49 -6.02
N THR A 90 -11.66 -1.49 -6.34
CA THR A 90 -10.25 -1.28 -6.67
C THR A 90 -10.08 -0.30 -7.84
N HIS A 91 -10.99 -0.32 -8.82
CA HIS A 91 -10.99 0.62 -9.93
C HIS A 91 -11.21 2.06 -9.47
N SER A 92 -12.20 2.27 -8.59
CA SER A 92 -12.51 3.59 -8.05
C SER A 92 -11.34 4.15 -7.25
N ILE A 93 -10.69 3.35 -6.42
CA ILE A 93 -9.49 3.77 -5.66
C ILE A 93 -8.38 4.26 -6.58
N VAL A 94 -8.07 3.50 -7.65
CA VAL A 94 -7.05 3.88 -8.62
C VAL A 94 -7.43 5.15 -9.38
N ALA A 95 -8.70 5.30 -9.77
CA ALA A 95 -9.16 6.49 -10.47
C ALA A 95 -9.06 7.74 -9.58
N THR A 96 -9.54 7.65 -8.33
CA THR A 96 -9.46 8.74 -7.35
C THR A 96 -8.02 9.13 -7.04
N SER A 97 -7.12 8.15 -6.88
CA SER A 97 -5.71 8.44 -6.62
C SER A 97 -5.04 9.12 -7.81
N ILE A 98 -5.33 8.71 -9.04
CA ILE A 98 -4.79 9.34 -10.25
C ILE A 98 -5.30 10.78 -10.39
N ALA A 99 -6.59 11.01 -10.15
CA ALA A 99 -7.22 12.32 -10.28
C ALA A 99 -6.69 13.36 -9.28
N THR A 100 -6.19 12.91 -8.13
CA THR A 100 -5.72 13.79 -7.03
C THR A 100 -4.20 13.98 -7.03
N ALA A 101 -3.44 13.13 -7.73
CA ALA A 101 -1.99 13.21 -7.78
C ALA A 101 -1.50 14.26 -8.79
N SER A 102 -0.38 14.91 -8.48
CA SER A 102 0.30 15.80 -9.44
C SER A 102 0.96 15.00 -10.57
N THR A 103 1.08 15.61 -11.75
CA THR A 103 1.76 15.00 -12.91
C THR A 103 3.19 14.55 -12.60
N THR A 104 3.91 15.30 -11.76
CA THR A 104 5.28 14.97 -11.34
C THR A 104 5.36 13.75 -10.40
N VAL A 105 4.30 13.49 -9.63
CA VAL A 105 4.19 12.28 -8.82
C VAL A 105 3.82 11.11 -9.73
N LEU A 106 2.80 11.28 -10.59
CA LEU A 106 2.31 10.26 -11.52
C LEU A 106 3.42 9.65 -12.39
N SER A 107 4.35 10.47 -12.89
CA SER A 107 5.47 10.00 -13.71
C SER A 107 6.47 9.10 -12.97
N GLN A 108 6.50 9.17 -11.63
CA GLN A 108 7.38 8.37 -10.77
C GLN A 108 6.64 7.20 -10.10
N LEU A 109 5.36 7.00 -10.39
CA LEU A 109 4.57 5.92 -9.80
C LEU A 109 4.80 4.58 -10.49
N SER A 110 4.46 3.52 -9.75
CA SER A 110 4.40 2.17 -10.30
C SER A 110 3.23 2.04 -11.30
N PRO A 111 3.35 1.13 -12.30
CA PRO A 111 2.28 0.88 -13.26
C PRO A 111 0.94 0.54 -12.59
N ILE A 112 -0.17 0.94 -13.22
CA ILE A 112 -1.53 0.77 -12.69
C ILE A 112 -1.82 -0.69 -12.27
N ASN A 113 -1.36 -1.67 -13.05
CA ASN A 113 -1.57 -3.08 -12.72
C ASN A 113 -0.86 -3.48 -11.42
N ALA A 114 0.31 -2.92 -11.13
CA ALA A 114 1.00 -3.12 -9.86
C ALA A 114 0.23 -2.49 -8.68
N LEU A 115 -0.38 -1.32 -8.89
CA LEU A 115 -1.24 -0.68 -7.88
C LEU A 115 -2.47 -1.54 -7.57
N LYS A 116 -3.19 -2.01 -8.60
CA LYS A 116 -4.33 -2.93 -8.43
C LYS A 116 -3.94 -4.17 -7.63
N ARG A 117 -2.82 -4.82 -7.98
CA ARG A 117 -2.31 -5.99 -7.25
C ARG A 117 -1.98 -5.66 -5.79
N THR A 118 -1.41 -4.49 -5.53
CA THR A 118 -1.08 -4.03 -4.17
C THR A 118 -2.34 -3.84 -3.32
N ILE A 119 -3.37 -3.20 -3.87
CA ILE A 119 -4.67 -3.01 -3.20
C ILE A 119 -5.31 -4.36 -2.89
N CYS A 120 -5.39 -5.26 -3.88
CA CYS A 120 -5.98 -6.58 -3.68
C CYS A 120 -5.23 -7.41 -2.62
N ARG A 121 -3.89 -7.40 -2.65
CA ARG A 121 -3.07 -8.09 -1.64
C ARG A 121 -3.34 -7.56 -0.23
N ARG A 122 -3.45 -6.24 -0.07
CA ARG A 122 -3.74 -5.62 1.24
C ARG A 122 -5.13 -5.98 1.74
N ARG A 123 -6.13 -5.93 0.87
CA ARG A 123 -7.49 -6.39 1.21
C ARG A 123 -7.50 -7.84 1.62
N ALA A 124 -6.78 -8.69 0.89
CA ALA A 124 -6.67 -10.10 1.23
C ALA A 124 -5.97 -10.35 2.57
N ALA A 125 -5.01 -9.48 2.96
CA ALA A 125 -4.36 -9.56 4.26
C ALA A 125 -5.24 -9.03 5.41
N ASN A 126 -6.13 -8.07 5.13
CA ASN A 126 -7.04 -7.47 6.12
C ASN A 126 -8.34 -8.26 6.31
N LEU A 127 -8.82 -8.90 5.25
CA LEU A 127 -9.85 -9.92 5.35
C LEU A 127 -9.17 -11.09 6.04
N ASN A 128 -9.41 -11.27 7.34
CA ASN A 128 -9.05 -12.49 8.05
C ASN A 128 -9.77 -13.64 7.34
N PHE A 129 -9.16 -14.19 6.28
CA PHE A 129 -9.72 -15.37 5.63
C PHE A 129 -9.72 -16.46 6.69
N PRO A 130 -10.87 -17.06 7.02
CA PRO A 130 -10.89 -18.22 7.88
C PRO A 130 -9.95 -19.26 7.30
N ALA A 131 -9.31 -20.04 8.18
CA ALA A 131 -8.50 -21.19 7.77
C ALA A 131 -9.25 -21.97 6.68
N ASN A 132 -8.52 -22.41 5.66
CA ASN A 132 -9.04 -23.07 4.46
C ASN A 132 -10.30 -23.88 4.78
N LEU A 133 -11.45 -23.45 4.24
CA LEU A 133 -12.75 -24.06 4.56
C LEU A 133 -12.64 -25.56 4.29
N ARG A 134 -12.89 -26.38 5.32
CA ARG A 134 -12.64 -27.82 5.26
C ARG A 134 -13.80 -28.57 4.61
N SER A 135 -14.93 -27.89 4.43
CA SER A 135 -16.14 -28.44 3.82
C SER A 135 -17.02 -27.35 3.21
N ILE A 136 -17.74 -27.70 2.14
CA ILE A 136 -18.77 -26.87 1.50
C ILE A 136 -19.86 -26.44 2.48
N SER A 137 -20.15 -27.27 3.48
CA SER A 137 -21.16 -27.00 4.51
C SER A 137 -20.85 -25.79 5.41
N GLU A 138 -19.60 -25.31 5.42
CA GLU A 138 -19.18 -24.14 6.19
C GLU A 138 -19.55 -22.80 5.50
N ILE A 139 -19.97 -22.84 4.23
CA ILE A 139 -20.31 -21.65 3.45
C ILE A 139 -21.78 -21.26 3.69
N HIS A 140 -21.99 -20.25 4.54
CA HIS A 140 -23.31 -19.62 4.70
C HIS A 140 -23.40 -18.36 3.84
N ILE A 141 -24.07 -18.47 2.69
CA ILE A 141 -24.37 -17.31 1.85
C ILE A 141 -25.68 -16.67 2.34
N ASN A 142 -25.58 -15.67 3.22
CA ASN A 142 -26.75 -14.94 3.69
C ASN A 142 -27.12 -13.84 2.69
N GLY A 143 -28.24 -14.01 2.00
CA GLY A 143 -28.81 -13.00 1.11
C GLY A 143 -29.85 -13.56 0.13
N SER A 144 -30.78 -12.72 -0.31
CA SER A 144 -31.67 -13.01 -1.44
C SER A 144 -30.97 -12.62 -2.74
N PHE A 145 -30.55 -13.60 -3.54
CA PHE A 145 -29.87 -13.36 -4.80
C PHE A 145 -30.83 -13.51 -5.98
N ALA A 146 -30.70 -12.62 -6.98
CA ALA A 146 -31.41 -12.74 -8.23
C ALA A 146 -30.53 -13.46 -9.27
N LEU A 147 -31.07 -14.48 -9.93
CA LEU A 147 -30.42 -15.15 -11.04
C LEU A 147 -30.37 -14.18 -12.25
N THR A 148 -29.18 -13.90 -12.76
CA THR A 148 -29.03 -13.14 -14.01
C THR A 148 -29.32 -14.06 -15.19
N LYS A 149 -30.22 -13.66 -16.10
CA LYS A 149 -30.52 -14.41 -17.34
C LYS A 149 -29.31 -14.42 -18.27
N LYS A 150 -28.43 -15.42 -18.14
CA LYS A 150 -27.41 -15.73 -19.15
C LYS A 150 -27.65 -17.14 -19.71
N LYS A 151 -28.23 -17.15 -20.91
CA LYS A 151 -28.50 -18.26 -21.84
C LYS A 151 -29.44 -19.38 -21.37
N LYS A 152 -30.44 -19.67 -22.21
CA LYS A 152 -31.32 -20.84 -22.15
C LYS A 152 -30.48 -22.10 -22.28
N ASP A 153 -30.22 -22.77 -21.18
CA ASP A 153 -30.07 -24.23 -21.17
C ASP A 153 -31.06 -24.75 -20.12
N ASN A 154 -31.95 -25.64 -20.58
CA ASN A 154 -33.06 -26.20 -19.82
C ASN A 154 -32.54 -26.96 -18.58
N PHE A 155 -32.56 -26.32 -17.41
CA PHE A 155 -32.47 -27.05 -16.15
C PHE A 155 -33.87 -27.50 -15.74
N ASN A 156 -34.22 -28.72 -16.12
CA ASN A 156 -35.28 -29.45 -15.43
C ASN A 156 -34.80 -29.72 -14.00
N ASN A 157 -35.66 -29.42 -13.04
CA ASN A 157 -35.47 -29.72 -11.62
C ASN A 157 -35.19 -31.21 -11.44
N THR A 158 -33.92 -31.58 -11.29
CA THR A 158 -33.52 -32.80 -10.60
C THR A 158 -32.14 -32.56 -10.01
N THR A 159 -32.02 -32.82 -8.71
CA THR A 159 -30.79 -32.80 -7.92
C THR A 159 -29.63 -33.37 -8.74
N GLN A 160 -28.71 -32.52 -9.18
CA GLN A 160 -27.47 -32.97 -9.80
C GLN A 160 -26.28 -32.34 -9.10
N GLU A 161 -25.50 -33.25 -8.51
CA GLU A 161 -24.21 -33.04 -7.87
C GLU A 161 -23.29 -32.19 -8.75
N ILE A 162 -22.67 -31.18 -8.16
CA ILE A 162 -21.62 -30.39 -8.81
C ILE A 162 -20.37 -31.28 -8.90
N LYS A 163 -20.15 -31.94 -10.04
CA LYS A 163 -18.88 -32.60 -10.35
C LYS A 163 -17.85 -31.54 -10.74
N ILE A 164 -16.85 -31.35 -9.88
CA ILE A 164 -15.67 -30.52 -10.17
C ILE A 164 -14.63 -31.40 -10.89
N TRP A 165 -14.14 -30.91 -12.03
CA TRP A 165 -13.13 -31.57 -12.86
C TRP A 165 -11.76 -31.50 -12.16
N THR A 166 -11.22 -32.64 -11.73
CA THR A 166 -9.84 -32.77 -11.26
C THR A 166 -8.95 -33.16 -12.44
N GLY A 167 -8.28 -32.18 -13.04
CA GLY A 167 -7.20 -32.40 -14.01
C GLY A 167 -5.90 -31.89 -13.44
N PHE A 168 -4.92 -32.80 -13.36
CA PHE A 168 -3.52 -32.59 -12.93
C PHE A 168 -2.77 -31.56 -13.78
#